data_AF-A0A3B9Z365-F1
#
_entry.id   AF-A0A3B9Z365-F1
#
_cell.length_a   1.000
_cell.length_b   1.000
_cell.length_c   1.000
_cell.angle_alpha   90.00
_cell.angle_beta   90.00
_cell.angle_gamma   90.00
#
_symmetry.space_group_name_H-M   'P 1'
#
loop_
_entity.id
_entity.type
_entity.pdbx_description
1 polymer ?
#
loop_
_entity_poly.entity_id
_entity_poly.type
_entity_poly.pdbx_seq_one_letter_code
_entity_poly.pdbx_strand_id
1 'polypeptide(L)'
;MTYRAVSVLRSVSLVVAEDTRHTAVLLKHFEIKAPMVSYHAHNRVARLPRILDALGRGDVALVTDAGTPVISDPGQELVAAAWLAGARVEALPGASAPMAALAVCGMPFSSAHFVGFFPRRGTERRRFLSDVM
;
A
#
# COMPACT_ATOMS: atom_id res chain seq x y z
N MET A 1 14.03 0.16 4.00
CA MET A 1 13.35 1.43 4.34
C MET A 1 14.17 2.58 3.77
N THR A 2 13.55 3.62 3.19
CA THR A 2 14.29 4.79 2.69
C THR A 2 14.33 5.91 3.75
N TYR A 3 15.33 6.79 3.69
CA TYR A 3 15.40 7.96 4.58
C TYR A 3 14.16 8.86 4.47
N ARG A 4 13.65 9.04 3.25
CA ARG A 4 12.44 9.85 3.01
C ARG A 4 11.21 9.23 3.66
N ALA A 5 11.03 7.90 3.58
CA ALA A 5 9.92 7.23 4.25
C ALA A 5 9.97 7.40 5.77
N VAL A 6 11.17 7.26 6.38
CA VAL A 6 11.35 7.51 7.82
C VAL A 6 11.00 8.96 8.18
N SER A 7 11.47 9.93 7.40
CA SER A 7 11.18 11.35 7.63
C SER A 7 9.69 11.65 7.56
N VAL A 8 8.99 11.15 6.53
CA VAL A 8 7.54 11.37 6.37
C VAL A 8 6.76 10.71 7.50
N LEU A 9 7.07 9.47 7.84
CA LEU A 9 6.38 8.77 8.93
C LEU A 9 6.60 9.44 10.30
N ARG A 10 7.68 10.20 10.48
CA ARG A 10 7.91 11.02 11.69
C ARG A 10 7.09 12.31 11.71
N SER A 11 6.70 12.84 10.55
CA SER A 11 6.03 14.15 10.44
C SER A 11 4.52 14.06 10.25
N VAL A 12 3.99 12.93 9.77
CA VAL A 12 2.55 12.76 9.55
C VAL A 12 1.76 12.73 10.86
N SER A 13 0.54 13.26 10.78
CA SER A 13 -0.42 13.28 11.89
C SER A 13 -1.03 11.90 12.17
N LEU A 14 -1.04 11.01 11.17
CA LEU A 14 -1.62 9.68 11.26
C LEU A 14 -0.94 8.73 10.26
N VAL A 15 -0.68 7.51 10.70
CA VAL A 15 -0.31 6.39 9.85
C VAL A 15 -1.51 5.46 9.69
N VAL A 16 -1.96 5.28 8.47
CA VAL A 16 -2.99 4.32 8.07
C VAL A 16 -2.26 3.03 7.68
N ALA A 17 -2.45 1.97 8.45
CA ALA A 17 -1.75 0.71 8.29
C ALA A 17 -2.73 -0.43 7.98
N GLU A 18 -2.32 -1.40 7.16
CA GLU A 18 -3.08 -2.63 6.96
C GLU A 18 -3.21 -3.44 8.26
N ASP A 19 -2.08 -3.89 8.84
CA ASP A 19 -1.99 -4.40 10.20
C ASP A 19 -1.14 -3.49 11.09
N THR A 20 -1.76 -2.91 12.11
CA THR A 20 -1.08 -2.04 13.08
C THR A 20 -0.09 -2.80 13.96
N ARG A 21 -0.25 -4.11 14.15
CA ARG A 21 0.67 -4.95 14.93
C ARG A 21 1.98 -5.16 14.18
N HIS A 22 1.90 -5.43 12.87
CA HIS A 22 3.07 -5.52 12.02
C HIS A 22 3.76 -4.16 11.88
N THR A 23 2.98 -3.12 11.58
CA THR A 23 3.51 -1.76 11.41
C THR A 23 4.13 -1.21 12.69
N ALA A 24 3.61 -1.56 13.88
CA ALA A 24 4.18 -1.17 15.17
C ALA A 24 5.64 -1.58 15.33
N VAL A 25 6.03 -2.76 14.84
CA VAL A 25 7.40 -3.25 14.92
C VAL A 25 8.33 -2.36 14.10
N LEU A 26 7.92 -1.99 12.89
CA LEU A 26 8.65 -1.08 12.01
C LEU A 26 8.79 0.32 12.62
N LEU A 27 7.69 0.90 13.11
CA LEU A 27 7.71 2.23 13.71
C LEU A 27 8.58 2.25 14.98
N LYS A 28 8.51 1.20 15.81
CA LYS A 28 9.37 1.05 16.99
C LYS A 28 10.85 1.02 16.62
N HIS A 29 11.22 0.27 15.58
CA HIS A 29 12.62 0.17 15.13
C HIS A 29 13.20 1.53 14.72
N PHE A 30 12.39 2.40 14.10
CA PHE A 30 12.80 3.74 13.68
C PHE A 30 12.44 4.86 14.67
N GLU A 31 11.99 4.49 15.88
CA GLU A 31 11.58 5.42 16.95
C GLU A 31 10.49 6.42 16.50
N ILE A 32 9.59 5.96 15.63
CA ILE A 32 8.48 6.75 15.11
C ILE A 32 7.29 6.66 16.07
N LYS A 33 6.76 7.82 16.47
CA LYS A 33 5.67 7.94 17.47
C LYS A 33 4.31 8.30 16.88
N ALA A 34 4.19 8.37 15.56
CA ALA A 34 2.95 8.73 14.90
C ALA A 34 1.82 7.75 15.30
N PRO A 35 0.61 8.25 15.57
CA PRO A 35 -0.52 7.38 15.89
C PRO A 35 -0.89 6.55 14.66
N MET A 36 -1.46 5.36 14.91
CA MET A 36 -1.87 4.45 13.84
C MET A 36 -3.38 4.19 13.84
N VAL A 37 -3.92 3.92 12.67
CA VAL A 37 -5.25 3.34 12.49
C VAL A 37 -5.17 2.16 11.52
N SER A 38 -5.91 1.08 11.81
CA SER A 38 -6.00 -0.06 10.88
C SER A 38 -6.94 0.23 9.73
N TYR A 39 -6.57 -0.19 8.52
CA TYR A 39 -7.35 -0.05 7.30
C TYR A 39 -7.18 -1.28 6.40
N HIS A 40 -8.20 -2.13 6.36
CA HIS A 40 -8.21 -3.38 5.61
C HIS A 40 -9.60 -3.67 5.05
N ALA A 41 -9.71 -4.70 4.20
CA ALA A 41 -10.93 -5.01 3.44
C ALA A 41 -12.22 -5.02 4.28
N HIS A 42 -12.17 -5.52 5.51
CA HIS A 42 -13.32 -5.61 6.42
C HIS A 42 -13.76 -4.29 7.07
N ASN A 43 -12.90 -3.27 7.16
CA ASN A 43 -13.19 -2.04 7.90
C ASN A 43 -13.05 -0.75 7.08
N ARG A 44 -12.63 -0.86 5.81
CA ARG A 44 -12.32 0.27 4.92
C ARG A 44 -13.42 1.34 4.84
N VAL A 45 -14.68 0.93 4.72
CA VAL A 45 -15.83 1.85 4.62
C VAL A 45 -16.02 2.63 5.91
N ALA A 46 -15.97 1.95 7.05
CA ALA A 46 -16.18 2.57 8.36
C ALA A 46 -15.02 3.48 8.79
N ARG A 47 -13.80 3.22 8.32
CA ARG A 47 -12.60 4.00 8.66
C ARG A 47 -12.40 5.22 7.78
N LEU A 48 -12.98 5.23 6.58
CA LEU A 48 -12.77 6.29 5.59
C LEU A 48 -13.08 7.70 6.12
N PRO A 49 -14.24 7.98 6.78
CA PRO A 49 -14.55 9.34 7.24
C PRO A 49 -13.53 9.86 8.26
N ARG A 50 -13.08 8.99 9.19
CA ARG A 50 -12.07 9.36 10.19
C ARG A 50 -10.72 9.69 9.57
N ILE A 51 -10.33 8.94 8.53
CA ILE A 51 -9.05 9.18 7.85
C ILE A 51 -9.10 10.48 7.05
N LEU A 52 -10.22 10.76 6.38
CA LEU A 52 -10.41 12.02 5.66
C LEU A 52 -10.45 13.23 6.60
N ASP A 53 -11.06 13.11 7.78
CA ASP A 53 -11.00 14.16 8.81
C ASP A 53 -9.56 14.41 9.30
N ALA A 54 -8.76 13.35 9.49
CA ALA A 54 -7.33 13.49 9.81
C ALA A 54 -6.56 14.18 8.67
N LEU A 55 -6.83 13.80 7.42
CA LEU A 55 -6.23 14.41 6.23
C LEU A 55 -6.56 15.90 6.09
N GLY A 56 -7.74 16.33 6.56
CA GLY A 56 -8.12 17.74 6.61
C GLY A 56 -7.35 18.57 7.66
N ARG A 57 -6.64 17.92 8.58
CA ARG A 57 -5.90 18.58 9.68
C ARG A 57 -4.39 18.50 9.51
N GLY A 58 -3.90 17.61 8.66
CA GLY A 58 -2.49 17.44 8.35
C GLY A 58 -2.22 16.21 7.50
N ASP A 59 -0.95 15.92 7.26
CA ASP A 59 -0.57 14.83 6.38
C ASP A 59 -0.86 13.46 7.00
N VAL A 60 -1.22 12.51 6.15
CA VAL A 60 -1.52 11.12 6.50
C VAL A 60 -0.68 10.19 5.62
N ALA A 61 -0.02 9.19 6.22
CA ALA A 61 0.72 8.18 5.48
C ALA A 61 -0.06 6.87 5.39
N LEU A 62 -0.21 6.31 4.19
CA LEU A 62 -0.74 4.97 3.98
C LEU A 62 0.43 3.97 3.85
N VAL A 63 0.37 2.87 4.61
CA VAL A 63 1.33 1.76 4.56
C VAL A 63 0.60 0.41 4.50
N THR A 64 1.23 -0.56 3.86
CA THR A 64 0.84 -1.99 3.89
C THR A 64 1.87 -2.78 4.70
N ASP A 65 1.56 -4.04 5.00
CA ASP A 65 2.46 -4.97 5.68
C ASP A 65 3.81 -5.13 4.96
N ALA A 66 3.84 -5.05 3.62
CA ALA A 66 5.09 -5.08 2.85
C ALA A 66 5.00 -4.41 1.48
N GLY A 67 6.05 -3.67 1.11
CA GLY A 67 6.25 -3.20 -0.26
C GLY A 67 5.55 -1.88 -0.58
N THR A 68 4.85 -1.85 -1.71
CA THR A 68 4.18 -0.65 -2.23
C THR A 68 2.69 -0.72 -1.90
N PRO A 69 2.16 0.17 -1.04
CA PRO A 69 0.73 0.17 -0.70
C PRO A 69 -0.14 0.21 -1.95
N VAL A 70 -1.38 -0.31 -1.84
CA VAL A 70 -2.40 -0.32 -2.91
C VAL A 70 -2.15 -1.37 -4.02
N ILE A 71 -0.94 -1.93 -4.11
CA ILE A 71 -0.58 -2.95 -5.11
C ILE A 71 -0.78 -4.35 -4.51
N SER A 72 -1.96 -4.92 -4.75
CA SER A 72 -2.43 -6.18 -4.14
C SER A 72 -2.81 -6.08 -2.66
N ASP A 73 -2.83 -4.86 -2.12
CA ASP A 73 -3.16 -4.53 -0.73
C ASP A 73 -4.38 -3.59 -0.67
N PRO A 74 -5.06 -3.45 0.47
CA PRO A 74 -6.11 -2.44 0.66
C PRO A 74 -5.58 -1.01 0.48
N GLY A 75 -6.49 -0.06 0.18
CA GLY A 75 -6.15 1.38 0.13
C GLY A 75 -6.57 2.10 -1.15
N GLN A 76 -6.99 1.37 -2.19
CA GLN A 76 -7.48 1.96 -3.44
C GLN A 76 -8.64 2.94 -3.17
N GLU A 77 -9.59 2.56 -2.31
CA GLU A 77 -10.73 3.41 -1.99
C GLU A 77 -10.32 4.66 -1.21
N LEU A 78 -9.31 4.55 -0.34
CA LEU A 78 -8.78 5.70 0.39
C LEU A 78 -8.09 6.70 -0.55
N VAL A 79 -7.26 6.20 -1.47
CA VAL A 79 -6.60 7.05 -2.47
C VAL A 79 -7.64 7.77 -3.34
N ALA A 80 -8.65 7.04 -3.83
CA ALA A 80 -9.73 7.63 -4.62
C ALA A 80 -10.51 8.70 -3.83
N ALA A 81 -10.83 8.43 -2.56
CA ALA A 81 -11.52 9.38 -1.71
C ALA A 81 -10.68 10.64 -1.41
N ALA A 82 -9.36 10.48 -1.21
CA ALA A 82 -8.44 11.60 -1.02
C ALA A 82 -8.40 12.50 -2.26
N TRP A 83 -8.31 11.93 -3.46
CA TRP A 83 -8.41 12.69 -4.71
C TRP A 83 -9.74 13.43 -4.84
N LEU A 84 -10.86 12.77 -4.54
CA LEU A 84 -12.19 13.39 -4.59
C LEU A 84 -12.36 14.53 -3.56
N ALA A 85 -11.67 14.43 -2.43
CA ALA A 85 -11.62 15.48 -1.42
C ALA A 85 -10.68 16.65 -1.80
N GLY A 86 -10.04 16.61 -2.97
CA GLY A 86 -9.10 17.64 -3.42
C GLY A 86 -7.74 17.60 -2.71
N ALA A 87 -7.44 16.51 -2.00
CA ALA A 87 -6.15 16.36 -1.33
C ALA A 87 -5.03 16.03 -2.32
N ARG A 88 -3.81 16.49 -2.01
CA ARG A 88 -2.62 16.09 -2.75
C ARG A 88 -2.24 14.67 -2.37
N VAL A 89 -2.15 13.78 -3.37
CA VAL A 89 -1.71 12.39 -3.16
C VAL A 89 -0.31 12.22 -3.76
N GLU A 90 0.65 11.80 -2.93
CA GLU A 90 2.04 11.59 -3.33
C GLU A 90 2.48 10.15 -3.07
N ALA A 91 3.09 9.52 -4.07
CA ALA A 91 3.71 8.21 -3.92
C ALA A 91 5.18 8.36 -3.52
N LEU A 92 5.61 7.63 -2.49
CA LEU A 92 7.02 7.49 -2.15
C LEU A 92 7.61 6.25 -2.85
N PRO A 93 8.57 6.41 -3.79
CA PRO A 93 9.41 5.32 -4.26
C PRO A 93 9.95 4.45 -3.13
N GLY A 94 9.82 3.13 -3.30
CA GLY A 94 10.07 2.15 -2.26
C GLY A 94 10.18 0.73 -2.80
N ALA A 95 10.16 -0.25 -1.89
CA ALA A 95 10.33 -1.65 -2.23
C ALA A 95 9.13 -2.18 -3.02
N SER A 96 9.38 -2.90 -4.11
CA SER A 96 8.36 -3.59 -4.91
C SER A 96 8.90 -4.98 -5.26
N ALA A 97 8.25 -6.03 -4.74
CA ALA A 97 8.68 -7.40 -4.98
C ALA A 97 8.66 -7.79 -6.48
N PRO A 98 7.63 -7.44 -7.28
CA PRO A 98 7.64 -7.70 -8.72
C PRO A 98 8.80 -7.01 -9.43
N MET A 99 9.09 -5.74 -9.10
CA MET A 99 10.18 -5.01 -9.75
C MET A 99 11.55 -5.57 -9.37
N ALA A 100 11.74 -5.93 -8.10
CA ALA A 100 12.97 -6.58 -7.65
C ALA A 100 13.20 -7.92 -8.37
N ALA A 101 12.15 -8.72 -8.55
CA ALA A 101 12.22 -9.98 -9.28
C ALA A 101 12.55 -9.78 -10.77
N LEU A 102 11.89 -8.82 -11.43
CA LEU A 102 12.15 -8.51 -12.85
C LEU A 102 13.59 -8.03 -13.07
N ALA A 103 14.14 -7.22 -12.17
CA ALA A 103 15.49 -6.71 -12.28
C ALA A 103 16.58 -7.81 -12.29
N VAL A 104 16.27 -9.01 -11.77
CA VAL A 104 17.22 -10.13 -11.65
C VAL A 104 16.74 -11.40 -12.37
N CYS A 105 15.69 -11.33 -13.19
CA CYS A 105 15.04 -12.54 -13.74
C CYS A 105 15.89 -13.29 -14.79
N GLY A 106 16.97 -12.68 -15.30
CA GLY A 106 17.90 -13.29 -16.25
C GLY A 106 17.30 -13.55 -17.64
N MET A 107 16.07 -13.11 -17.90
CA MET A 107 15.41 -13.24 -19.20
C MET A 107 15.34 -11.87 -19.89
N PRO A 108 15.59 -11.78 -21.22
CA PRO A 108 15.38 -10.55 -21.95
C PRO A 108 13.87 -10.24 -22.03
N PHE A 109 13.48 -9.01 -21.68
CA PHE A 109 12.10 -8.53 -21.81
C PHE A 109 12.07 -7.08 -22.27
N SER A 110 11.11 -6.74 -23.14
CA SER A 110 10.78 -5.35 -23.51
C SER A 110 9.57 -4.82 -22.74
N SER A 111 8.75 -5.72 -22.18
CA SER A 111 7.59 -5.40 -21.36
C SER A 111 7.39 -6.46 -20.28
N ALA A 112 6.68 -6.09 -19.21
CA ALA A 112 6.27 -7.01 -18.15
C ALA A 112 4.84 -6.67 -17.71
N HIS A 113 4.06 -7.70 -17.41
CA HIS A 113 2.66 -7.59 -16.99
C HIS A 113 2.52 -8.06 -15.54
N PHE A 114 2.06 -7.18 -14.65
CA PHE A 114 1.72 -7.55 -13.28
C PHE A 114 0.23 -7.87 -13.19
N VAL A 115 -0.10 -9.10 -12.80
CA VAL A 115 -1.48 -9.62 -12.76
C VAL A 115 -1.94 -10.00 -11.35
N GLY A 116 -1.13 -9.71 -10.32
CA GLY A 116 -1.45 -10.05 -8.94
C GLY A 116 -1.47 -11.55 -8.68
N PHE A 117 -2.49 -12.02 -7.95
CA PHE A 117 -2.60 -13.40 -7.50
C PHE A 117 -3.59 -14.22 -8.33
N PHE A 118 -3.20 -15.44 -8.68
CA PHE A 118 -4.04 -16.38 -9.42
C PHE A 118 -5.17 -16.98 -8.56
N PRO A 119 -6.32 -17.34 -9.17
CA PRO A 119 -7.29 -18.22 -8.53
C PRO A 119 -6.63 -19.52 -8.05
N ARG A 120 -7.03 -20.00 -6.87
CA ARG A 120 -6.31 -21.07 -6.17
C ARG A 120 -6.24 -22.37 -6.98
N ARG A 121 -7.33 -22.80 -7.65
CA ARG A 121 -7.41 -24.09 -8.35
C ARG A 121 -8.43 -24.09 -9.51
N GLY A 122 -8.33 -25.12 -10.34
CA GLY A 122 -9.43 -25.55 -11.22
C GLY A 122 -9.58 -24.76 -12.51
N THR A 123 -10.81 -24.74 -13.02
CA THR A 123 -11.20 -24.11 -14.29
C THR A 123 -10.99 -22.61 -14.27
N GLU A 124 -11.23 -21.93 -13.14
CA GLU A 124 -10.99 -20.48 -12.98
C GLU A 124 -9.53 -20.11 -13.20
N ARG A 125 -8.58 -20.89 -12.65
CA ARG A 125 -7.15 -20.62 -12.86
C ARG A 125 -6.76 -20.76 -14.33
N ARG A 126 -7.28 -21.79 -15.00
CA ARG A 126 -7.02 -22.01 -16.44
C ARG A 126 -7.59 -20.87 -17.28
N ARG A 127 -8.83 -20.47 -17.00
CA ARG A 127 -9.46 -19.33 -17.67
C ARG A 127 -8.68 -18.04 -17.46
N PHE A 128 -8.32 -17.73 -16.21
CA PHE A 128 -7.50 -16.55 -15.90
C PHE A 128 -6.19 -16.55 -16.69
N LEU A 129 -5.47 -17.68 -16.73
CA LEU A 129 -4.21 -17.78 -17.49
C LEU A 129 -4.41 -17.58 -18.99
N SER A 130 -5.51 -18.09 -19.56
CA SER A 130 -5.83 -17.85 -20.97
C SER A 130 -6.20 -16.39 -21.28
N ASP A 131 -6.71 -15.64 -20.29
CA ASP A 131 -7.12 -14.24 -20.48
C ASP A 131 -5.93 -13.26 -20.36
N VAL A 132 -4.85 -13.66 -19.65
CA VAL A 132 -3.71 -12.77 -19.34
C VAL A 132 -2.41 -13.14 -20.08
N MET A 133 -2.37 -14.26 -20.79
CA MET A 133 -1.25 -14.70 -21.63
C MET A 133 -1.56 -14.48 -23.11
#